data_AF-A0A943D9G5-F1
#
_entry.id   AF-A0A943D9G5-F1
#
_cell.length_a   1.000
_cell.length_b   1.000
_cell.length_c   1.000
_cell.angle_alpha   90.00
_cell.angle_beta   90.00
_cell.angle_gamma   90.00
#
_symmetry.space_group_name_H-M   'P 1'
#
loop_
_entity.id
_entity.type
_entity.pdbx_description
1 polymer ?
#
loop_
_entity_poly.entity_id
_entity_poly.type
_entity_poly.pdbx_seq_one_letter_code
_entity_poly.pdbx_strand_id
1 'polypeptide(L)'
;MGTKPQTMTADGEFCVYLGPTIVGVIQYGAIYMGSKEQALESVAAAIEKYPLIARLIVTNKTLAQDRIKIKTPGNLLYETRRQLTRKF
;
A
#
# COMPACT_ATOMS: atom_id res chain seq x y z
N MET A 1 -21.06 -6.65 -14.99
CA MET A 1 -19.63 -6.41 -14.67
C MET A 1 -19.56 -5.04 -14.03
N GLY A 2 -19.63 -4.97 -12.71
CA GLY A 2 -19.84 -3.72 -11.98
C GLY A 2 -18.54 -2.94 -11.82
N THR A 3 -18.36 -1.88 -12.61
CA THR A 3 -17.53 -0.75 -12.19
C THR A 3 -18.20 -0.10 -10.99
N LYS A 4 -17.75 -0.43 -9.77
CA LYS A 4 -18.16 0.28 -8.56
C LYS A 4 -17.79 1.77 -8.74
N PRO A 5 -18.73 2.69 -8.50
CA PRO A 5 -18.50 4.12 -8.68
C PRO A 5 -17.37 4.55 -7.73
N GLN A 6 -16.34 5.17 -8.30
CA GLN A 6 -15.28 5.81 -7.53
C GLN A 6 -15.88 7.07 -6.91
N THR A 7 -16.39 6.96 -5.69
CA THR A 7 -16.89 8.10 -4.92
C THR A 7 -15.71 9.03 -4.67
N MET A 8 -15.69 10.14 -5.41
CA MET A 8 -14.71 11.20 -5.26
C MET A 8 -15.01 11.93 -3.95
N THR A 9 -14.43 11.48 -2.85
CA THR A 9 -14.45 12.21 -1.59
C THR A 9 -13.71 13.53 -1.81
N ALA A 10 -14.32 14.64 -1.39
CA ALA A 10 -13.93 16.01 -1.76
C ALA A 10 -12.59 16.50 -1.16
N ASP A 11 -11.90 15.67 -0.38
CA ASP A 11 -10.54 15.90 0.11
C ASP A 11 -9.66 14.87 -0.62
N GLY A 12 -8.59 15.28 -1.31
CA GLY A 12 -7.73 14.43 -2.15
C GLY A 12 -6.93 13.37 -1.39
N GLU A 13 -7.60 12.59 -0.54
CA GLU A 13 -7.07 11.49 0.23
C GLU A 13 -6.93 10.27 -0.69
N PHE A 14 -5.69 9.89 -0.90
CA PHE A 14 -5.31 8.66 -1.59
C PHE A 14 -4.36 7.89 -0.71
N CYS A 15 -4.41 6.57 -0.81
CA CYS A 15 -3.47 5.67 -0.19
C CYS A 15 -2.51 5.13 -1.25
N VAL A 16 -1.26 4.92 -0.86
CA VAL A 16 -0.25 4.33 -1.75
C VAL A 16 0.40 3.16 -1.06
N TYR A 17 0.65 2.11 -1.83
CA TYR A 17 1.45 1.00 -1.38
C TYR A 17 2.94 1.26 -1.63
N LEU A 18 3.74 1.23 -0.57
CA LEU A 18 5.19 1.42 -0.65
C LEU A 18 5.98 0.12 -0.44
N GLY A 19 5.32 -1.03 -0.40
CA GLY A 19 5.97 -2.33 -0.28
C GLY A 19 6.52 -2.88 -1.60
N PRO A 20 7.24 -4.02 -1.56
CA PRO A 20 7.79 -4.64 -2.76
C PRO A 20 6.68 -5.12 -3.70
N THR A 21 6.97 -5.17 -5.00
CA THR A 21 6.03 -5.70 -5.98
C THR A 21 5.82 -7.19 -5.76
N ILE A 22 4.56 -7.59 -5.58
CA ILE A 22 4.12 -8.98 -5.45
C ILE A 22 3.32 -9.33 -6.70
N VAL A 23 3.90 -10.17 -7.55
CA VAL A 23 3.30 -10.58 -8.81
C VAL A 23 1.94 -11.24 -8.56
N GLY A 24 0.90 -10.75 -9.25
CA GLY A 24 -0.47 -11.24 -9.11
C GLY A 24 -1.23 -10.74 -7.87
N VAL A 25 -0.65 -9.82 -7.09
CA VAL A 25 -1.29 -9.29 -5.86
C VAL A 25 -1.26 -7.75 -5.82
N ILE A 26 -0.08 -7.13 -5.79
CA ILE A 26 0.07 -5.67 -5.67
C ILE A 26 1.44 -5.22 -6.20
N GLN A 27 1.51 -4.03 -6.80
CA GLN A 27 2.74 -3.48 -7.33
C GLN A 27 3.26 -2.32 -6.48
N TYR A 28 4.58 -2.16 -6.40
CA TYR A 28 5.20 -1.00 -5.76
C TYR A 28 4.66 0.30 -6.37
N GLY A 29 4.21 1.22 -5.53
CA GLY A 29 3.63 2.48 -5.97
C GLY A 29 2.20 2.36 -6.49
N ALA A 30 1.48 1.27 -6.17
CA ALA A 30 0.05 1.19 -6.43
C ALA A 30 -0.68 2.30 -5.65
N ILE A 31 -1.35 3.19 -6.37
CA ILE A 31 -2.11 4.32 -5.83
C ILE A 31 -3.58 3.92 -5.81
N TYR A 32 -4.21 4.05 -4.66
CA TYR A 32 -5.62 3.83 -4.41
C TYR A 32 -6.25 5.17 -4.08
N MET A 33 -7.09 5.66 -4.98
CA MET A 33 -7.82 6.92 -4.78
C MET A 33 -9.04 6.66 -3.90
N GLY A 34 -9.26 7.54 -2.91
CA GLY A 34 -10.41 7.45 -2.00
C GLY A 34 -10.01 7.13 -0.56
N SER A 35 -11.02 7.02 0.29
CA SER A 35 -10.88 6.80 1.72
C SER A 35 -10.10 5.51 2.05
N LYS A 36 -9.54 5.45 3.26
CA LYS A 36 -8.80 4.28 3.77
C LYS A 36 -9.56 2.97 3.56
N GLU A 37 -10.88 2.98 3.69
CA GLU A 37 -11.77 1.82 3.51
C GLU A 37 -11.73 1.29 2.07
N GLN A 38 -11.83 2.17 1.07
CA GLN A 38 -11.75 1.82 -0.35
C GLN A 38 -10.37 1.27 -0.72
N ALA A 39 -9.30 1.86 -0.17
CA ALA A 39 -7.96 1.34 -0.33
C ALA A 39 -7.84 -0.06 0.27
N LEU A 40 -8.40 -0.26 1.48
CA LEU A 40 -8.38 -1.56 2.17
C LEU A 40 -9.20 -2.62 1.43
N GLU A 41 -10.36 -2.27 0.86
CA GLU A 41 -11.16 -3.15 -0.01
C GLU A 41 -10.37 -3.54 -1.27
N SER A 42 -9.73 -2.56 -1.92
CA SER A 42 -8.95 -2.80 -3.14
C SER A 42 -7.74 -3.69 -2.90
N VAL A 43 -7.17 -3.66 -1.69
CA VAL A 43 -6.07 -4.53 -1.27
C VAL A 43 -6.52 -5.66 -0.36
N ALA A 44 -7.82 -5.91 -0.18
CA ALA A 44 -8.32 -6.91 0.77
C ALA A 44 -7.78 -8.30 0.42
N ALA A 45 -7.88 -8.69 -0.86
CA ALA A 45 -7.32 -9.94 -1.38
C ALA A 45 -5.79 -10.04 -1.19
N ALA A 46 -5.11 -8.89 -1.17
CA ALA A 46 -3.68 -8.81 -0.91
C ALA A 46 -3.37 -8.98 0.58
N ILE A 47 -4.13 -8.31 1.44
CA ILE A 47 -4.04 -8.40 2.90
C ILE A 47 -4.32 -9.82 3.39
N GLU A 48 -5.29 -10.51 2.79
CA GLU A 48 -5.59 -11.92 3.12
C GLU A 48 -4.39 -12.82 2.89
N LYS A 49 -3.65 -12.64 1.79
CA LYS A 49 -2.43 -13.41 1.52
C LYS A 49 -1.24 -12.92 2.35
N TYR A 50 -1.14 -11.61 2.55
CA TYR A 50 -0.02 -10.95 3.20
C TYR A 50 -0.53 -9.81 4.07
N PRO A 51 -0.78 -10.04 5.38
CA PRO A 51 -1.25 -8.99 6.29
C PRO A 51 -0.25 -7.84 6.43
N LEU A 52 1.02 -8.07 6.06
CA LEU A 52 2.08 -7.06 5.97
C LEU A 52 1.77 -5.96 4.94
N ILE A 53 0.94 -6.24 3.94
CA ILE A 53 0.53 -5.27 2.93
C ILE A 53 -0.28 -4.15 3.58
N ALA A 54 -1.22 -4.47 4.47
CA ALA A 54 -2.01 -3.47 5.21
C ALA A 54 -1.12 -2.47 5.98
N ARG A 55 0.03 -2.94 6.47
CA ARG A 55 1.01 -2.14 7.21
C ARG A 55 1.91 -1.29 6.30
N LEU A 56 1.93 -1.59 5.00
CA LEU A 56 2.69 -0.88 3.96
C LEU A 56 1.80 -0.01 3.07
N ILE A 57 0.49 0.01 3.33
CA ILE A 57 -0.46 1.00 2.78
C ILE A 57 -0.35 2.25 3.63
N VAL A 58 0.03 3.35 2.99
CA VAL A 58 0.23 4.64 3.64
C VAL A 58 -0.70 5.67 3.01
N THR A 59 -1.20 6.61 3.81
CA THR A 59 -2.02 7.71 3.29
C THR A 59 -1.12 8.79 2.70
N ASN A 60 -1.67 9.66 1.85
CA ASN A 60 -0.93 10.77 1.25
C ASN A 60 -0.15 11.63 2.29
N LYS A 61 -0.71 11.80 3.50
CA LYS A 61 -0.10 12.54 4.62
C LYS A 61 1.19 11.93 5.12
N THR A 62 1.29 10.60 5.19
CA THR A 62 2.49 9.92 5.72
C THR A 62 3.41 9.40 4.62
N LEU A 63 2.97 9.43 3.36
CA LEU A 63 3.70 8.94 2.18
C LEU A 63 5.15 9.44 2.08
N ALA A 64 5.37 10.74 2.32
CA ALA A 64 6.71 11.31 2.26
C ALA A 64 7.63 10.70 3.34
N GLN A 65 7.13 10.57 4.56
CA GLN A 65 7.85 10.00 5.70
C GLN A 65 8.12 8.50 5.51
N ASP A 66 7.11 7.76 5.05
CA ASP A 66 7.23 6.32 4.80
C ASP A 66 8.16 6.01 3.63
N ARG A 67 8.16 6.81 2.55
CA ARG A 67 9.14 6.69 1.45
C ARG A 67 10.57 6.85 1.95
N ILE A 68 10.81 7.81 2.84
CA ILE A 68 12.12 8.02 3.46
C ILE A 68 12.48 6.77 4.29
N LYS A 69 11.60 6.34 5.20
CA LYS A 69 11.81 5.17 6.06
C LYS A 69 12.03 3.86 5.31
N ILE A 70 11.44 3.70 4.12
CA ILE A 70 11.57 2.52 3.27
C ILE A 70 12.86 2.56 2.43
N LYS A 71 13.42 3.74 2.21
CA LYS A 71 14.74 3.92 1.59
C LYS A 71 15.87 3.92 2.60
N THR A 72 15.61 4.25 3.86
CA THR A 72 16.61 4.30 4.92
C THR A 72 16.92 2.89 5.43
N PRO A 73 18.14 2.36 5.15
CA PRO A 73 18.57 1.08 5.70
C PRO A 73 18.72 1.19 7.23
N GLY A 74 18.31 0.14 7.95
CA GLY A 74 18.32 0.12 9.42
C GLY A 74 16.97 0.42 10.08
N ASN A 75 15.93 0.74 9.29
CA ASN A 75 14.58 0.96 9.81
C ASN A 75 13.70 -0.30 9.66
N LEU A 76 12.78 -0.54 10.60
CA LEU A 76 11.92 -1.74 10.63
C LEU A 76 11.13 -1.93 9.31
N LEU A 77 10.75 -0.84 8.65
CA LEU A 77 10.06 -0.87 7.34
C LEU A 77 10.97 -1.33 6.19
N TYR A 78 12.25 -0.98 6.23
CA TYR A 78 13.23 -1.47 5.25
C TYR A 78 13.45 -2.97 5.39
N GLU A 79 13.63 -3.45 6.62
CA GLU A 79 13.81 -4.89 6.90
C GLU A 79 12.53 -5.68 6.60
N THR A 80 11.35 -5.15 6.95
CA THR A 80 10.06 -5.77 6.62
C THR A 80 9.85 -5.86 5.11
N ARG A 81 10.15 -4.77 4.38
CA ARG A 81 10.13 -4.77 2.92
C ARG A 81 11.13 -5.79 2.37
N ARG A 82 12.37 -5.80 2.82
CA ARG A 82 13.43 -6.71 2.35
C ARG A 82 13.10 -8.17 2.62
N GLN A 83 12.52 -8.49 3.77
CA GLN A 83 12.08 -9.84 4.10
C GLN A 83 10.92 -10.28 3.20
N LEU A 84 9.97 -9.39 2.93
CA LEU A 84 8.89 -9.66 1.98
C LEU A 84 9.44 -9.84 0.57
N THR A 85 10.40 -9.01 0.14
CA THR A 85 11.07 -9.12 -1.17
C THR A 85 11.95 -10.36 -1.31
N ARG A 86 12.40 -10.99 -0.21
CA ARG A 86 13.22 -12.22 -0.27
C ARG A 86 12.36 -13.48 -0.40
N LYS A 87 11.04 -13.35 -0.19
CA LYS A 87 10.06 -14.42 -0.40
C LYS A 87 9.46 -14.45 -1.81
N PHE A 88 9.80 -13.47 -2.65
CA PHE A 88 9.41 -13.36 -4.06
C PHE A 88 10.64 -13.12 -4.93
#